data_AF-A0A2G9UW03-F1
#
_entry.id   AF-A0A2G9UW03-F1
#
_cell.length_a   1.000
_cell.length_b   1.000
_cell.length_c   1.000
_cell.angle_alpha   90.00
_cell.angle_beta   90.00
_cell.angle_gamma   90.00
#
_symmetry.space_group_name_H-M   'P 1'
#
loop_
_entity.id
_entity.type
_entity.pdbx_description
1 polymer ?
#
loop_
_entity_poly.entity_id
_entity_poly.type
_entity_poly.pdbx_seq_one_letter_code
_entity_poly.pdbx_strand_id
1 'polypeptide(L)'
;MTISADYVIKHVRSPPLHPQSNGQAERFVDTFKGGLAELKSEGRTPNALQAFLMAYRSTPYPSRPNNPSPAQNFLACQLRIELNLMMPPVDENIEQRDINMYGKAVQ
;
A
#
# COMPACT_ATOMS: atom_id res chain seq x y z
N MET A 1 -28.25 0.13 14.15
CA MET A 1 -27.07 -0.70 14.45
C MET A 1 -27.39 -2.13 13.99
N THR A 2 -27.56 -2.33 12.68
CA THR A 2 -28.27 -3.52 12.16
C THR A 2 -27.48 -4.24 11.08
N ILE A 3 -26.74 -3.50 10.24
CA ILE A 3 -25.97 -4.07 9.12
C ILE A 3 -25.00 -5.19 9.54
N SER A 4 -24.32 -5.08 10.70
CA SER A 4 -23.41 -6.16 11.13
C SER A 4 -24.13 -7.45 11.55
N ALA A 5 -25.37 -7.36 12.02
CA ALA A 5 -26.19 -8.51 12.37
C ALA A 5 -26.73 -9.24 11.13
N ASP A 6 -27.02 -8.48 10.06
CA ASP A 6 -27.60 -9.01 8.82
C ASP A 6 -26.57 -9.78 7.96
N TYR A 7 -25.27 -9.50 8.12
CA TYR A 7 -24.20 -10.04 7.26
C TYR A 7 -23.18 -10.94 7.97
N VAL A 8 -23.47 -11.46 9.17
CA VAL A 8 -22.55 -12.29 9.98
C VAL A 8 -21.17 -11.61 10.16
N ILE A 9 -21.17 -10.29 10.35
CA ILE A 9 -19.94 -9.51 10.55
C ILE A 9 -19.76 -9.30 12.05
N LYS A 10 -18.63 -9.74 12.61
CA LYS A 10 -18.28 -9.47 14.01
C LYS A 10 -17.86 -8.00 14.17
N HIS A 11 -18.71 -7.19 14.79
CA HIS A 11 -18.37 -5.82 15.13
C HIS A 11 -17.56 -5.75 16.43
N VAL A 12 -16.27 -5.42 16.32
CA VAL A 12 -15.38 -5.19 17.46
C VAL A 12 -15.26 -3.69 17.70
N ARG A 13 -15.36 -3.25 18.95
CA ARG A 13 -15.25 -1.84 19.35
C ARG A 13 -14.00 -1.61 20.17
N SER A 14 -13.32 -0.49 19.94
CA SER A 14 -12.28 0.01 20.82
C SER A 14 -12.89 0.65 22.07
N PRO A 15 -12.23 0.56 23.24
CA PRO A 15 -12.67 1.26 24.43
C PRO A 15 -12.60 2.79 24.25
N PRO A 16 -13.40 3.57 25.00
CA PRO A 16 -13.31 5.02 24.98
C PRO A 16 -11.92 5.51 25.37
N LEU A 17 -11.49 6.64 24.80
CA LEU A 17 -10.19 7.29 25.08
C LEU A 17 -8.95 6.44 24.80
N HIS A 18 -9.05 5.48 23.87
CA HIS A 18 -7.95 4.59 23.53
C HIS A 18 -7.63 4.65 22.02
N PRO A 19 -7.02 5.76 21.54
CA PRO A 19 -6.73 6.00 20.12
C PRO A 19 -5.78 4.94 19.54
N GLN A 20 -4.89 4.39 20.36
CA GLN A 20 -3.92 3.38 19.93
C GLN A 20 -4.58 2.10 19.36
N SER A 21 -5.75 1.67 19.88
CA SER A 21 -6.48 0.51 19.33
C SER A 21 -7.05 0.77 17.93
N ASN A 22 -7.23 2.04 17.53
CA ASN A 22 -7.68 2.42 16.19
C ASN A 22 -6.62 3.20 15.40
N GLY A 23 -5.35 3.15 15.85
CA GLY A 23 -4.30 4.02 15.33
C GLY A 23 -4.02 3.86 13.84
N GLN A 24 -4.25 2.67 13.27
CA GLN A 24 -4.11 2.45 11.82
C GLN A 24 -5.16 3.19 11.01
N ALA A 25 -6.41 3.23 11.49
CA ALA A 25 -7.45 4.00 10.84
C ALA A 25 -7.19 5.50 10.96
N GLU A 26 -6.72 5.96 12.13
CA GLU A 26 -6.36 7.37 12.36
C GLU A 26 -5.23 7.81 11.42
N ARG A 27 -4.12 7.05 11.35
CA ARG A 27 -3.00 7.32 10.42
C ARG A 27 -3.46 7.36 8.96
N PHE A 28 -4.39 6.49 8.57
CA PHE A 28 -4.97 6.53 7.23
C PHE A 28 -5.74 7.82 6.99
N VAL A 29 -6.57 8.25 7.94
CA VAL A 29 -7.34 9.50 7.84
C VAL A 29 -6.42 10.72 7.70
N ASP A 30 -5.31 10.75 8.45
CA ASP A 30 -4.32 11.83 8.34
C ASP A 30 -3.69 11.87 6.94
N THR A 31 -3.25 10.71 6.44
CA THR A 31 -2.69 10.57 5.08
C THR A 31 -3.72 10.97 4.01
N PHE A 32 -4.97 10.55 4.19
CA PHE A 32 -6.07 10.82 3.28
C PHE A 32 -6.40 12.31 3.19
N LYS A 33 -6.52 12.97 4.34
CA LYS A 33 -6.80 14.42 4.37
C LYS A 33 -5.65 15.22 3.79
N GLY A 34 -4.41 14.88 4.13
CA GLY A 34 -3.21 15.53 3.59
C GLY A 34 -3.13 15.40 2.07
N GLY A 35 -3.21 14.18 1.54
CA GLY A 35 -3.11 13.95 0.10
C GLY A 35 -4.25 14.58 -0.71
N LEU A 36 -5.46 14.63 -0.16
CA LEU A 36 -6.57 15.34 -0.82
C LEU A 36 -6.42 16.86 -0.80
N ALA A 37 -5.83 17.43 0.26
CA ALA A 37 -5.57 18.87 0.31
C ALA A 37 -4.56 19.27 -0.77
N GLU A 38 -3.51 18.47 -0.95
CA GLU A 38 -2.51 18.64 -2.00
C GLU A 38 -3.13 18.54 -3.40
N LEU A 39 -3.85 17.47 -3.70
CA LEU A 39 -4.49 17.28 -5.02
C LEU A 39 -5.53 18.36 -5.37
N LYS A 40 -6.19 18.95 -4.36
CA LYS A 40 -7.09 20.09 -4.54
C LYS A 40 -6.33 21.37 -4.87
N SER A 41 -5.18 21.61 -4.25
CA SER A 41 -4.33 22.76 -4.58
C SER A 41 -3.79 22.71 -6.01
N GLU A 42 -3.60 21.50 -6.56
CA GLU A 42 -3.17 21.26 -7.95
C GLU A 42 -4.31 21.37 -8.99
N GLY A 43 -5.54 21.67 -8.57
CA GLY A 43 -6.68 21.84 -9.49
C GLY A 43 -7.28 20.54 -10.07
N ARG A 44 -6.85 19.36 -9.60
CA ARG A 44 -7.37 18.05 -10.06
C ARG A 44 -8.68 17.70 -9.36
N THR A 45 -9.80 18.33 -9.71
CA THR A 45 -11.03 18.22 -8.91
C THR A 45 -11.94 17.01 -9.19
N PRO A 46 -12.20 16.55 -10.43
CA PRO A 46 -13.22 15.50 -10.62
C PRO A 46 -12.75 14.11 -10.18
N ASN A 47 -11.44 13.84 -10.26
CA ASN A 47 -10.86 12.52 -10.00
C ASN A 47 -9.84 12.48 -8.86
N ALA A 48 -9.73 13.53 -8.03
CA ALA A 48 -8.77 13.59 -6.91
C ALA A 48 -8.84 12.36 -6.01
N LEU A 49 -10.06 11.93 -5.65
CA LEU A 49 -10.25 10.76 -4.80
C LEU A 49 -9.71 9.49 -5.46
N GLN A 50 -9.99 9.29 -6.75
CA GLN A 50 -9.53 8.12 -7.48
C GLN A 50 -8.01 8.11 -7.65
N ALA A 51 -7.42 9.27 -7.98
CA ALA A 51 -5.98 9.44 -8.08
C ALA A 51 -5.29 9.16 -6.74
N PHE A 52 -5.78 9.75 -5.65
CA PHE A 52 -5.28 9.49 -4.30
C PHE A 52 -5.35 8.00 -3.96
N LEU A 53 -6.53 7.37 -4.15
CA LEU A 53 -6.73 5.98 -3.79
C LEU A 53 -5.90 5.02 -4.66
N MET A 54 -5.68 5.36 -5.93
CA MET A 54 -4.79 4.59 -6.79
C MET A 54 -3.36 4.66 -6.28
N ALA A 55 -2.84 5.87 -6.03
CA ALA A 55 -1.50 6.08 -5.50
C ALA A 55 -1.31 5.38 -4.14
N TYR A 56 -2.21 5.62 -3.18
CA TYR A 56 -2.16 5.00 -1.86
C TYR A 56 -2.10 3.48 -1.92
N ARG A 57 -2.90 2.86 -2.81
CA ARG A 57 -2.97 1.40 -2.94
C ARG A 57 -1.75 0.80 -3.64
N SER A 58 -1.09 1.53 -4.53
CA SER A 58 0.10 1.08 -5.25
C SER A 58 1.41 1.37 -4.53
N THR A 59 1.45 2.37 -3.63
CA THR A 59 2.67 2.77 -2.94
C THR A 59 3.14 1.68 -1.97
N PRO A 60 4.38 1.17 -2.12
CA PRO A 60 5.01 0.22 -1.19
C PRO A 60 5.07 0.76 0.24
N TYR A 61 4.87 -0.11 1.24
CA TYR A 61 5.02 0.27 2.65
C TYR A 61 6.43 -0.12 3.15
N PRO A 62 7.36 0.85 3.30
CA PRO A 62 8.79 0.56 3.51
C PRO A 62 9.12 -0.06 4.87
N SER A 63 8.19 0.00 5.83
CA SER A 63 8.42 -0.51 7.18
C SER A 63 8.16 -2.01 7.32
N ARG A 64 7.85 -2.73 6.23
CA ARG A 64 7.64 -4.18 6.24
C ARG A 64 8.69 -4.91 5.38
N PRO A 65 9.08 -6.14 5.74
CA PRO A 65 9.86 -7.00 4.85
C PRO A 65 9.16 -7.11 3.49
N ASN A 66 9.93 -7.03 2.40
CA ASN A 66 9.47 -7.04 1.01
C ASN A 66 8.57 -5.84 0.60
N ASN A 67 8.39 -4.85 1.47
CA ASN A 67 7.68 -3.59 1.21
C ASN A 67 6.32 -3.72 0.49
N PRO A 68 5.42 -4.66 0.84
CA PRO A 68 4.19 -4.85 0.07
C PRO A 68 3.27 -3.64 0.16
N SER A 69 2.71 -3.24 -0.98
CA SER A 69 1.70 -2.18 -1.09
C SER A 69 0.37 -2.59 -0.43
N PRO A 70 -0.51 -1.63 -0.07
CA PRO A 70 -1.82 -1.96 0.48
C PRO A 70 -2.67 -2.86 -0.43
N ALA A 71 -2.61 -2.69 -1.76
CA ALA A 71 -3.31 -3.57 -2.70
C ALA A 71 -2.75 -4.99 -2.69
N GLN A 72 -1.44 -5.16 -2.63
CA GLN A 72 -0.83 -6.48 -2.52
C GLN A 72 -1.22 -7.17 -1.22
N ASN A 73 -1.24 -6.45 -0.10
CA ASN A 73 -1.65 -7.02 1.18
C ASN A 73 -3.13 -7.42 1.21
N PHE A 74 -3.99 -6.67 0.50
CA PHE A 74 -5.43 -6.91 0.52
C PHE A 74 -5.90 -7.92 -0.53
N LEU A 75 -5.35 -7.85 -1.74
CA LEU A 75 -5.81 -8.62 -2.92
C LEU A 75 -4.77 -9.62 -3.45
N ALA A 76 -3.56 -9.67 -2.87
CA ALA A 76 -2.43 -10.40 -3.43
C ALA A 76 -2.11 -10.02 -4.89
N CYS A 77 -2.50 -8.80 -5.29
CA CYS A 77 -2.42 -8.30 -6.66
C CYS A 77 -1.51 -7.06 -6.69
N GLN A 78 -0.60 -7.02 -7.68
CA GLN A 78 0.16 -5.83 -8.00
C GLN A 78 -0.63 -4.96 -8.98
N LEU A 79 -1.01 -3.75 -8.54
CA LEU A 79 -1.67 -2.78 -9.41
C LEU A 79 -0.70 -2.32 -10.50
N ARG A 80 -1.13 -2.41 -11.76
CA ARG A 80 -0.37 -1.88 -12.90
C ARG A 80 -0.53 -0.37 -12.97
N ILE A 81 0.55 0.35 -12.72
CA ILE A 81 0.65 1.81 -12.87
C ILE A 81 1.68 2.15 -13.95
N GLU A 82 1.67 3.38 -14.46
CA GLU A 82 2.60 3.83 -15.51
C GLU A 82 4.07 3.61 -15.14
N LEU A 83 4.42 3.81 -13.86
CA LEU A 83 5.77 3.57 -13.35
C LEU A 83 6.21 2.11 -13.54
N ASN A 84 5.29 1.14 -13.45
CA ASN A 84 5.62 -0.27 -13.66
C ASN A 84 6.00 -0.56 -15.13
N LEU A 85 5.54 0.26 -16.07
CA LEU A 85 5.90 0.13 -17.49
C LEU A 85 7.31 0.64 -17.77
N MET A 86 7.86 1.47 -16.88
CA MET A 86 9.19 2.04 -16.99
C MET A 86 10.26 1.16 -16.32
N MET A 87 9.87 0.21 -15.47
CA MET A 87 10.81 -0.72 -14.86
C MET A 87 11.13 -1.87 -15.83
N PRO A 88 12.40 -2.29 -15.97
CA PRO A 88 12.73 -3.50 -16.70
C PRO A 88 12.04 -4.71 -16.02
N PRO A 89 11.70 -5.77 -16.78
CA PRO A 89 11.20 -7.00 -16.17
C PRO A 89 12.21 -7.48 -15.13
N VAL A 90 11.72 -7.82 -13.93
CA VAL A 90 12.56 -8.38 -12.87
C VAL A 90 13.08 -9.71 -13.38
N ASP A 91 14.38 -9.77 -13.68
CA ASP A 91 15.05 -11.01 -14.04
C ASP A 91 15.13 -11.86 -12.75
N GLU A 92 14.31 -12.91 -12.64
CA GLU A 92 14.31 -13.83 -11.48
C GLU A 92 15.69 -14.47 -11.23
N ASN A 93 16.62 -14.35 -12.19
CA ASN A 93 17.98 -14.88 -12.14
C ASN A 93 19.02 -13.94 -11.49
N ILE A 94 18.65 -12.77 -10.95
CA ILE A 94 19.61 -11.85 -10.32
C ILE A 94 20.25 -12.49 -9.07
N GLU A 95 19.48 -13.25 -8.28
CA GLU A 95 20.04 -13.95 -7.11
C GLU A 95 21.09 -15.01 -7.51
N GLN A 96 20.86 -15.79 -8.57
CA GLN A 96 21.87 -16.75 -9.06
C GLN A 96 23.12 -16.07 -9.65
N ARG A 97 22.97 -14.88 -10.26
CA ARG A 97 24.10 -14.16 -10.87
C ARG A 97 25.06 -13.62 -9.81
N ASP A 98 24.54 -13.08 -8.72
CA ASP A 98 25.36 -12.53 -7.64
C ASP A 98 26.10 -13.63 -6.86
N ILE A 99 25.45 -14.78 -6.61
CA ILE A 99 26.10 -15.92 -5.94
C ILE A 99 27.25 -16.50 -6.80
N ASN A 100 27.06 -16.60 -8.12
CA ASN A 100 28.09 -17.09 -9.05
C ASN A 100 29.25 -16.09 -9.28
N MET A 101 29.03 -14.79 -9.03
CA MET A 101 30.07 -13.77 -9.16
C MET A 101 31.11 -13.89 -8.04
N TYR A 102 30.68 -14.15 -6.79
CA TYR A 102 31.58 -14.37 -5.66
C TYR A 102 32.19 -15.78 -5.61
N GLY A 103 31.58 -16.79 -6.24
CA GLY A 103 32.09 -18.16 -6.30
C GLY A 103 33.21 -18.42 -7.33
N LYS A 104 33.35 -17.58 -8.36
CA LYS A 104 34.37 -17.74 -9.42
C LYS A 104 35.71 -17.05 -9.15
N ALA A 105 35.82 -16.27 -8.08
CA ALA A 105 37.05 -15.54 -7.75
C ALA A 105 38.05 -16.34 -6.88
N VAL A 106 37.78 -17.63 -6.62
CA VAL A 106 38.59 -18.48 -5.71
C VAL A 106 39.10 -19.76 -6.40
N GLN A 107 39.30 -19.73 -7.72
CA GLN A 107 40.05 -20.77 -8.45
C GLN A 107 41.11 -20.15 -9.35
#